data_AF-A0A7Y7DEJ7-F1
#
_entry.id   AF-A0A7Y7DEJ7-F1
#
_cell.length_a   1.000
_cell.length_b   1.000
_cell.length_c   1.000
_cell.angle_alpha   90.00
_cell.angle_beta   90.00
_cell.angle_gamma   90.00
#
_symmetry.space_group_name_H-M   'P 1'
#
loop_
_entity.id
_entity.type
_entity.pdbx_description
1 polymer ?
#
loop_
_entity_poly.entity_id
_entity_poly.type
_entity_poly.pdbx_seq_one_letter_code
_entity_poly.pdbx_strand_id
1 'polypeptide(L)'
;DQEFVQSGDQLPYLIYSEKTHPLTNSRAKWNWDYLSNEIISAYPGPEFDLLSLDQKLQLENQEFTISQLKNGMAVQLKELLPNQLGSIYTAPVFPGTVQLTHGGKIICLLQDAQVTGGYPRILQIHEDDLKIIAQKKPNQKIRFQLITS
;
A
#
# COMPACT_ATOMS: atom_id res chain seq x y z
N ASP A 1 -19.74 11.48 -4.31
CA ASP A 1 -19.99 10.67 -3.12
C ASP A 1 -20.17 9.22 -3.53
N GLN A 2 -19.27 8.33 -3.10
CA GLN A 2 -19.49 6.90 -3.23
C GLN A 2 -20.42 6.47 -2.08
N GLU A 3 -21.63 6.04 -2.41
CA GLU A 3 -22.55 5.47 -1.43
C GLU A 3 -22.08 4.06 -1.07
N PHE A 4 -21.77 3.85 0.20
CA PHE A 4 -21.51 2.51 0.74
C PHE A 4 -22.83 1.76 0.86
N VAL A 5 -22.81 0.46 0.53
CA VAL A 5 -23.98 -0.42 0.68
C VAL A 5 -24.43 -0.43 2.14
N GLN A 6 -25.72 -0.18 2.35
CA GLN A 6 -26.37 -0.15 3.65
C GLN A 6 -27.24 -1.38 3.88
N SER A 7 -27.59 -1.60 5.15
CA SER A 7 -28.51 -2.67 5.52
C SER A 7 -29.88 -2.41 4.89
N GLY A 8 -30.35 -3.33 4.05
CA GLY A 8 -31.64 -3.23 3.35
C GLY A 8 -31.50 -2.95 1.85
N ASP A 9 -30.30 -2.66 1.37
CA ASP A 9 -30.04 -2.46 -0.06
C ASP A 9 -30.25 -3.75 -0.84
N GLN A 10 -30.90 -3.64 -2.00
CA GLN A 10 -31.08 -4.73 -2.94
C GLN A 10 -30.17 -4.50 -4.15
N LEU A 11 -29.19 -5.39 -4.34
CA LEU A 11 -28.26 -5.33 -5.47
C LEU A 11 -28.80 -6.18 -6.62
N PRO A 12 -29.13 -5.59 -7.79
CA PRO A 12 -29.54 -6.36 -8.95
C PRO A 12 -28.36 -7.20 -9.45
N TYR A 13 -28.61 -8.47 -9.79
CA TYR A 13 -27.64 -9.35 -10.43
C TYR A 13 -28.20 -9.88 -11.74
N LEU A 14 -27.34 -10.03 -12.74
CA LEU A 14 -27.74 -10.58 -14.04
C LEU A 14 -27.83 -12.10 -13.92
N ILE A 15 -29.00 -12.65 -14.22
CA ILE A 15 -29.19 -14.09 -14.42
C ILE A 15 -28.94 -14.36 -15.90
N TYR A 16 -27.80 -14.95 -16.25
CA TYR A 16 -27.66 -15.58 -17.56
C TYR A 16 -28.44 -16.90 -17.53
N SER A 17 -29.62 -16.92 -18.14
CA SER A 17 -30.38 -18.16 -18.31
C SER A 17 -29.73 -19.03 -19.38
N GLU A 18 -29.50 -20.28 -19.00
CA GLU A 18 -29.28 -21.46 -19.85
C GLU A 18 -28.02 -21.50 -20.72
N LYS A 19 -26.87 -21.77 -20.07
CA LYS A 19 -26.07 -22.95 -20.43
C LYS A 19 -25.70 -23.67 -19.15
N THR A 20 -26.06 -24.95 -19.06
CA THR A 20 -25.57 -25.84 -18.01
C THR A 20 -24.06 -25.91 -18.15
N HIS A 21 -23.33 -25.02 -17.47
CA HIS A 21 -21.92 -25.22 -17.27
C HIS A 21 -21.78 -26.60 -16.61
N PRO A 22 -21.00 -27.54 -17.18
CA PRO A 22 -20.79 -28.81 -16.53
C PRO A 22 -20.34 -28.52 -15.11
N LEU A 23 -20.96 -29.18 -14.12
CA LEU A 23 -20.57 -29.06 -12.72
C LEU A 23 -19.09 -29.44 -12.62
N THR A 24 -18.20 -28.45 -12.69
CA THR A 24 -16.78 -28.68 -12.55
C THR A 24 -16.55 -28.89 -11.06
N ASN A 25 -15.92 -30.01 -10.68
CA ASN A 25 -15.47 -30.23 -9.29
C ASN A 25 -14.31 -29.29 -8.88
N SER A 26 -14.02 -28.28 -9.69
CA SER A 26 -12.99 -27.27 -9.46
C SER A 26 -13.39 -26.39 -8.28
N ARG A 27 -12.80 -26.65 -7.11
CA ARG A 27 -12.84 -25.72 -5.98
C ARG A 27 -11.75 -24.67 -6.19
N ALA A 28 -12.10 -23.40 -6.01
CA ALA A 28 -11.10 -22.34 -5.93
C ALA A 28 -10.17 -22.64 -4.74
N LYS A 29 -8.94 -23.07 -5.03
CA LYS A 29 -7.91 -23.29 -4.02
C LYS A 29 -7.11 -21.99 -3.89
N TRP A 30 -7.48 -21.18 -2.92
CA TRP A 30 -6.75 -19.96 -2.58
C TRP A 30 -5.67 -20.27 -1.54
N ASN A 31 -4.44 -19.82 -1.81
CA ASN A 31 -3.40 -19.77 -0.81
C ASN A 31 -3.42 -18.37 -0.16
N TRP A 32 -3.65 -18.31 1.16
CA TRP A 32 -3.65 -17.07 1.94
C TRP A 32 -2.32 -16.77 2.64
N ASP A 33 -1.31 -17.64 2.48
CA ASP A 33 -0.01 -17.53 3.15
C ASP A 33 0.68 -16.19 2.84
N TYR A 34 0.44 -15.63 1.65
CA TYR A 34 0.99 -14.32 1.26
C TYR A 34 0.54 -13.18 2.18
N LEU A 35 -0.59 -13.30 2.89
CA LEU A 35 -1.03 -12.30 3.87
C LEU A 35 -0.17 -12.28 5.13
N SER A 36 0.49 -13.39 5.44
CA SER A 36 1.44 -13.47 6.54
C SER A 36 2.79 -12.83 6.19
N ASN A 37 3.08 -12.59 4.91
CA ASN A 37 4.34 -12.00 4.48
C ASN A 37 4.53 -10.60 5.08
N GLU A 38 5.60 -10.42 5.84
CA GLU A 38 5.98 -9.14 6.46
C GLU A 38 6.96 -8.37 5.58
N ILE A 39 7.58 -9.02 4.60
CA ILE A 39 8.52 -8.38 3.69
C ILE A 39 7.74 -7.77 2.53
N ILE A 40 7.95 -6.46 2.33
CA ILE A 40 7.34 -5.67 1.26
C ILE A 40 8.45 -5.20 0.34
N SER A 41 8.47 -5.74 -0.87
CA SER A 41 9.43 -5.37 -1.90
C SER A 41 9.14 -3.96 -2.39
N ALA A 42 10.17 -3.13 -2.49
CA ALA A 42 10.05 -1.75 -2.94
C ALA A 42 11.28 -1.32 -3.74
N TYR A 43 11.07 -0.45 -4.71
CA TYR A 43 12.12 0.24 -5.43
C TYR A 43 12.45 1.57 -4.74
N PRO A 44 13.72 2.04 -4.80
CA PRO A 44 14.05 3.42 -4.47
C PRO A 44 13.15 4.40 -5.26
N GLY A 45 12.52 5.33 -4.55
CA GLY A 45 11.73 6.39 -5.17
C GLY A 45 12.62 7.51 -5.72
N PRO A 46 12.05 8.45 -6.50
CA PRO A 46 12.82 9.54 -7.11
C PRO A 46 13.56 10.43 -6.11
N GLU A 47 13.00 10.60 -4.91
CA GLU A 47 13.60 11.40 -3.84
C GLU A 47 14.37 10.55 -2.80
N PHE A 48 14.53 9.24 -3.03
CA PHE A 48 15.25 8.35 -2.11
C PHE A 48 16.70 8.80 -1.89
N ASP A 49 17.37 9.25 -2.95
CA ASP A 49 18.78 9.63 -2.85
C ASP A 49 19.04 10.90 -2.06
N LEU A 50 18.00 11.69 -1.80
CA LEU A 50 18.07 12.87 -0.94
C LEU A 50 18.07 12.50 0.55
N LEU A 51 17.71 11.26 0.89
CA LEU A 51 17.76 10.78 2.26
C LEU A 51 19.20 10.60 2.76
N SER A 52 19.42 10.84 4.05
CA SER A 52 20.66 10.53 4.73
C SER A 52 20.92 9.01 4.73
N LEU A 53 22.17 8.63 4.93
CA LEU A 53 22.55 7.22 5.04
C LEU A 53 21.77 6.51 6.16
N ASP A 54 21.62 7.15 7.32
CA ASP A 54 20.87 6.60 8.45
C ASP A 54 19.40 6.36 8.10
N GLN A 55 18.77 7.27 7.35
CA GLN A 55 17.39 7.11 6.91
C GLN A 55 17.23 5.95 5.92
N LYS A 56 18.16 5.81 4.97
CA LYS A 56 18.18 4.68 4.03
C LYS A 56 18.33 3.35 4.78
N LEU A 57 19.25 3.29 5.74
CA LEU A 57 19.46 2.12 6.59
C LEU A 57 18.24 1.81 7.48
N GLN A 58 17.55 2.82 8.00
CA GLN A 58 16.29 2.64 8.72
C GLN A 58 15.21 2.04 7.82
N LEU A 59 15.02 2.57 6.62
CA LEU A 59 14.04 2.03 5.67
C LEU A 59 14.30 0.56 5.33
N GLU A 60 15.56 0.17 5.16
CA GLU A 60 15.94 -1.21 4.81
C GLU A 60 15.87 -2.19 5.98
N ASN A 61 16.29 -1.79 7.18
CA ASN A 61 16.54 -2.73 8.27
C ASN A 61 15.48 -2.70 9.37
N GLN A 62 14.72 -1.60 9.48
CA GLN A 62 13.76 -1.41 10.55
C GLN A 62 12.43 -2.12 10.25
N GLU A 63 11.78 -2.62 11.30
CA GLU A 63 10.38 -3.02 11.23
C GLU A 63 9.47 -1.81 11.40
N PHE A 64 8.45 -1.72 10.56
CA PHE A 64 7.42 -0.71 10.60
C PHE A 64 6.08 -1.31 10.99
N THR A 65 5.33 -0.60 11.82
CA THR A 65 4.04 -1.01 12.33
C THR A 65 2.93 -0.29 11.60
N ILE A 66 1.94 -1.04 11.12
CA ILE A 66 0.72 -0.50 10.52
C ILE A 66 -0.06 0.28 11.59
N SER A 67 -0.33 1.56 11.32
CA SER A 67 -1.10 2.40 12.23
C SER A 67 -2.62 2.15 12.12
N GLN A 68 -3.40 2.81 12.97
CA GLN A 68 -4.86 2.82 12.85
C GLN A 68 -5.35 3.71 11.70
N LEU A 69 -4.49 4.59 11.17
CA LEU A 69 -4.81 5.48 10.06
C LEU A 69 -4.56 4.74 8.73
N LYS A 70 -5.57 3.99 8.32
CA LYS A 70 -5.58 3.20 7.08
C LYS A 70 -6.97 3.24 6.46
N ASN A 71 -7.05 3.52 5.17
CA ASN A 71 -8.27 3.46 4.36
C ASN A 71 -7.91 3.01 2.93
N GLY A 72 -8.85 3.06 1.97
CA GLY A 72 -8.59 2.68 0.58
C GLY A 72 -7.58 3.58 -0.15
N MET A 73 -7.32 4.79 0.38
CA MET A 73 -6.37 5.75 -0.20
C MET A 73 -4.94 5.54 0.29
N ALA A 74 -4.75 5.18 1.56
CA ALA A 74 -3.40 5.06 2.11
C ALA A 74 -3.32 4.21 3.39
N VAL A 75 -2.10 3.73 3.66
CA VAL A 75 -1.67 3.13 4.93
C VAL A 75 -0.61 4.01 5.55
N GLN A 76 -0.84 4.53 6.75
CA GLN A 76 0.19 5.22 7.52
C GLN A 76 0.93 4.24 8.45
N LEU A 77 2.26 4.36 8.53
CA LEU A 77 3.09 3.63 9.49
C LEU A 77 3.21 4.41 10.82
N LYS A 78 3.47 3.71 11.93
CA LYS A 78 3.54 4.36 13.25
C LYS A 78 4.85 5.10 13.47
N GLU A 79 5.94 4.47 13.06
CA GLU A 79 7.31 4.92 13.22
C GLU A 79 7.53 6.22 12.45
N LEU A 80 8.47 7.01 12.96
CA LEU A 80 8.87 8.27 12.36
C LEU A 80 10.24 8.11 11.71
N LEU A 81 10.34 8.62 10.50
CA LEU A 81 11.60 8.86 9.83
C LEU A 81 11.82 10.38 9.85
N PRO A 82 12.75 10.93 10.64
CA PRO A 82 12.97 12.36 10.70
C PRO A 82 13.14 12.91 9.29
N ASN A 83 12.44 13.98 8.91
CA ASN A 83 12.50 14.49 7.55
C ASN A 83 13.14 15.88 7.52
N GLN A 84 14.27 15.99 6.82
CA GLN A 84 14.94 17.28 6.55
C GLN A 84 14.71 17.77 5.12
N LEU A 85 14.02 16.97 4.30
CA LEU A 85 13.62 17.35 2.96
C LEU A 85 12.47 18.36 3.05
N GLY A 86 12.58 19.44 2.28
CA GLY A 86 11.46 20.36 2.09
C GLY A 86 10.30 19.68 1.35
N SER A 87 9.17 20.40 1.25
CA SER A 87 8.12 20.04 0.30
C SER A 87 8.70 19.98 -1.11
N ILE A 88 8.25 19.01 -1.89
CA ILE A 88 8.51 19.01 -3.33
C ILE A 88 7.39 19.80 -4.04
N TYR A 89 7.67 20.26 -5.25
CA TYR A 89 6.58 20.66 -6.14
C TYR A 89 5.63 19.49 -6.36
N THR A 90 4.34 19.79 -6.49
CA THR A 90 3.32 18.78 -6.75
C THR A 90 3.72 17.93 -7.94
N ALA A 91 3.87 16.63 -7.69
CA ALA A 91 4.33 15.64 -8.65
C ALA A 91 3.31 14.50 -8.76
N PRO A 92 3.27 13.78 -9.89
CA PRO A 92 2.43 12.60 -10.03
C PRO A 92 2.85 11.52 -9.03
N VAL A 93 1.84 10.82 -8.51
CA VAL A 93 2.00 9.66 -7.62
C VAL A 93 1.15 8.51 -8.12
N PHE A 94 1.54 7.30 -7.76
CA PHE A 94 0.87 6.07 -8.18
C PHE A 94 0.56 5.20 -6.97
N PRO A 95 -0.37 4.24 -7.07
CA PRO A 95 -0.51 3.20 -6.05
C PRO A 95 0.83 2.55 -5.76
N GLY A 96 1.13 2.35 -4.47
CA GLY A 96 2.43 1.87 -4.00
C GLY A 96 3.48 2.96 -3.76
N THR A 97 3.26 4.21 -4.18
CA THR A 97 4.17 5.31 -3.83
C THR A 97 4.20 5.50 -2.31
N VAL A 98 5.40 5.53 -1.73
CA VAL A 98 5.62 5.76 -0.31
C VAL A 98 6.10 7.19 -0.11
N GLN A 99 5.31 7.98 0.61
CA GLN A 99 5.58 9.39 0.86
C GLN A 99 6.10 9.63 2.28
N LEU A 100 7.03 10.58 2.40
CA LEU A 100 7.56 11.06 3.67
C LEU A 100 7.04 12.47 3.96
N THR A 101 6.21 12.62 4.99
CA THR A 101 5.67 13.94 5.37
C THR A 101 6.68 14.80 6.13
N HIS A 102 6.40 16.09 6.32
CA HIS A 102 7.23 16.98 7.16
C HIS A 102 7.35 16.49 8.61
N GLY A 103 6.29 15.89 9.15
CA GLY A 103 6.29 15.34 10.50
C GLY A 103 7.02 13.99 10.61
N GLY A 104 7.68 13.53 9.55
CA GLY A 104 8.38 12.26 9.48
C GLY A 104 7.47 11.03 9.37
N LYS A 105 6.18 11.22 9.13
CA LYS A 105 5.24 10.11 8.91
C LYS A 105 5.47 9.50 7.53
N ILE A 106 5.50 8.17 7.48
CA ILE A 106 5.56 7.38 6.25
C ILE A 106 4.14 6.98 5.87
N ILE A 107 3.74 7.29 4.64
CA ILE A 107 2.41 7.03 4.08
C ILE A 107 2.58 6.21 2.80
N CYS A 108 2.02 5.01 2.76
CA CYS A 108 1.99 4.16 1.56
C CYS A 108 0.66 4.37 0.84
N LEU A 109 0.70 4.88 -0.39
CA LEU A 109 -0.49 5.15 -1.19
C LEU A 109 -1.09 3.85 -1.76
N LEU A 110 -2.42 3.76 -1.74
CA LEU A 110 -3.21 2.64 -2.23
C LEU A 110 -4.03 3.04 -3.47
N GLN A 111 -4.95 2.17 -3.90
CA GLN A 111 -5.66 2.30 -5.17
C GLN A 111 -6.55 3.55 -5.27
N ASP A 112 -7.13 4.01 -4.16
CA ASP A 112 -8.00 5.18 -4.16
C ASP A 112 -7.23 6.49 -3.90
N ALA A 113 -5.90 6.45 -3.92
CA ALA A 113 -5.07 7.62 -3.67
C ALA A 113 -5.26 8.71 -4.73
N GLN A 114 -5.00 9.95 -4.33
CA GLN A 114 -4.87 11.08 -5.24
C GLN A 114 -3.81 10.84 -6.32
N VAL A 115 -3.95 11.49 -7.48
CA VAL A 115 -3.02 11.35 -8.61
C VAL A 115 -1.77 12.23 -8.51
N THR A 116 -1.74 13.19 -7.57
CA THR A 116 -0.62 14.10 -7.34
C THR A 116 -0.34 14.30 -5.86
N GLY A 117 0.91 14.52 -5.46
CA GLY A 117 1.28 14.84 -4.08
C GLY A 117 2.47 15.78 -3.96
N GLY A 118 2.57 16.48 -2.83
CA GLY A 118 3.65 17.45 -2.53
C GLY A 118 4.70 16.95 -1.51
N TYR A 119 4.67 15.66 -1.17
CA TYR A 119 5.61 15.04 -0.24
C TYR A 119 6.65 14.20 -1.00
N PRO A 120 7.92 14.20 -0.56
CA PRO A 120 8.97 13.35 -1.11
C PRO A 120 8.52 11.89 -1.26
N ARG A 121 8.75 11.31 -2.44
CA ARG A 121 8.41 9.93 -2.78
C ARG A 121 9.67 9.10 -2.57
N ILE A 122 9.77 8.55 -1.38
CA ILE A 122 10.99 7.89 -0.91
C ILE A 122 11.09 6.46 -1.41
N LEU A 123 9.97 5.75 -1.63
CA LEU A 123 9.96 4.38 -2.16
C LEU A 123 8.78 4.18 -3.11
N GLN A 124 8.83 3.11 -3.89
CA GLN A 124 7.73 2.61 -4.70
C GLN A 124 7.55 1.11 -4.45
N ILE A 125 6.45 0.73 -3.79
CA ILE A 125 6.11 -0.67 -3.49
C ILE A 125 5.86 -1.44 -4.80
N HIS A 126 6.34 -2.67 -4.86
CA HIS A 126 6.09 -3.60 -5.95
C HIS A 126 4.60 -3.95 -6.04
N GLU A 127 4.06 -4.06 -7.26
CA GLU A 127 2.62 -4.27 -7.49
C GLU A 127 2.06 -5.50 -6.77
N ASP A 128 2.82 -6.59 -6.74
CA ASP A 128 2.43 -7.82 -6.04
C ASP A 128 2.33 -7.67 -4.52
N ASP A 129 3.09 -6.75 -3.93
CA ASP A 129 3.10 -6.54 -2.49
C ASP A 129 2.12 -5.44 -2.06
N LEU A 130 1.58 -4.68 -3.02
CA LEU A 130 0.53 -3.68 -2.76
C LEU A 130 -0.73 -4.32 -2.20
N LYS A 131 -1.12 -5.49 -2.69
CA LYS A 131 -2.27 -6.25 -2.17
C LYS A 131 -2.03 -6.77 -0.76
N ILE A 132 -0.77 -6.99 -0.38
CA ILE A 132 -0.37 -7.46 0.95
C ILE A 132 -0.52 -6.32 1.94
N ILE A 133 0.12 -5.17 1.68
CA ILE A 133 0.06 -4.01 2.57
C ILE A 133 -1.38 -3.47 2.71
N ALA A 134 -2.18 -3.51 1.63
CA ALA A 134 -3.58 -3.13 1.65
C ALA A 134 -4.43 -4.03 2.57
N GLN A 135 -4.03 -5.29 2.77
CA GLN A 135 -4.74 -6.25 3.62
C GLN A 135 -4.19 -6.34 5.05
N LYS A 136 -3.05 -5.72 5.34
CA LYS A 136 -2.51 -5.70 6.71
C LYS A 136 -3.47 -5.00 7.68
N LYS A 137 -3.56 -5.54 8.89
CA LYS A 137 -4.33 -5.01 10.00
C LYS A 137 -3.48 -4.07 10.85
N PRO A 138 -4.09 -3.11 11.56
CA PRO A 138 -3.37 -2.30 12.53
C PRO A 138 -2.56 -3.15 13.52
N ASN A 139 -1.40 -2.64 13.92
CA ASN A 139 -0.40 -3.31 14.78
C ASN A 139 0.36 -4.47 14.14
N GLN A 140 0.02 -4.90 12.92
CA GLN A 140 0.91 -5.81 12.19
C GLN A 140 2.18 -5.09 11.76
N LYS A 141 3.24 -5.86 11.55
CA LYS A 141 4.55 -5.37 11.15
C LYS A 141 4.84 -5.67 9.69
N ILE A 142 5.66 -4.80 9.11
CA ILE A 142 6.27 -4.98 7.80
C ILE A 142 7.74 -4.55 7.84
N ARG A 143 8.54 -5.02 6.88
CA ARG A 143 9.87 -4.50 6.58
C ARG A 143 9.96 -4.27 5.07
N PHE A 144 10.58 -3.16 4.66
CA PHE A 144 10.85 -2.95 3.25
C PHE A 144 12.07 -3.77 2.82
N GLN A 145 11.96 -4.44 1.68
CA GLN A 145 13.10 -5.02 0.99
C GLN A 145 13.35 -4.21 -0.27
N LEU A 146 14.49 -3.52 -0.34
CA LEU A 146 14.85 -2.81 -1.55
C LEU A 146 15.26 -3.80 -2.64
N ILE A 147 14.62 -3.66 -3.78
CA ILE A 147 14.89 -4.45 -4.98
C ILE A 147 15.40 -3.55 -6.10
N THR A 148 16.21 -4.12 -6.98
CA THR A 148 16.73 -3.43 -8.17
C THR A 148 15.78 -3.66 -9.33
N SER A 149 15.60 -2.64 -10.18
CA SER A 149 14.87 -2.75 -11.45
C SER A 149 15.62 -3.57 -12.49
#